data_AF-A0A840PCQ0-F1
#
_entry.id   AF-A0A840PCQ0-F1
#
_cell.length_a   1.000
_cell.length_b   1.000
_cell.length_c   1.000
_cell.angle_alpha   90.00
_cell.angle_beta   90.00
_cell.angle_gamma   90.00
#
_symmetry.space_group_name_H-M   'P 1'
#
loop_
_entity.id
_entity.type
_entity.pdbx_description
1 polymer ?
#
loop_
_entity_poly.entity_id
_entity_poly.type
_entity_poly.pdbx_seq_one_letter_code
_entity_poly.pdbx_strand_id
1 'polypeptide(L)' 'MTGALAPTKPLTAIDRCDRCGAQAYIRATLPVGGELLFCAHHGRQHVAALREKGADIQDESARLSQTRATASENER' A
#
# COMPACT_ATOMS: atom_id res chain seq x y z
N MET A 1 -13.42 -22.13 6.28
CA MET A 1 -12.96 -22.17 4.87
C MET A 1 -11.71 -21.31 4.77
N THR A 2 -10.53 -21.93 4.74
CA THR A 2 -9.25 -21.23 4.66
C THR A 2 -8.81 -21.30 3.20
N GLY A 3 -9.18 -20.29 2.41
CA GLY A 3 -8.61 -20.12 1.07
C GLY A 3 -7.12 -19.79 1.21
N ALA A 4 -6.26 -20.48 0.47
CA ALA A 4 -4.83 -20.21 0.47
C ALA A 4 -4.60 -18.75 0.01
N LEU A 5 -4.11 -17.89 0.92
CA LEU A 5 -3.61 -16.58 0.54
C LEU A 5 -2.38 -16.81 -0.35
N ALA A 6 -2.53 -16.56 -1.65
CA ALA A 6 -1.38 -16.41 -2.53
C ALA A 6 -0.48 -15.29 -1.97
N PRO A 7 0.86 -15.40 -2.09
CA PRO A 7 1.76 -14.37 -1.61
C PRO A 7 1.41 -13.02 -2.24
N THR A 8 1.19 -12.01 -1.40
CA THR A 8 0.85 -10.65 -1.82
C THR A 8 2.00 -10.07 -2.65
N LYS A 9 1.74 -9.81 -3.94
CA LYS A 9 2.71 -9.22 -4.87
C LYS A 9 3.18 -7.85 -4.32
N PRO A 10 4.48 -7.53 -4.31
CA PRO A 10 4.96 -6.21 -3.92
C PRO A 10 4.36 -5.09 -4.76
N LEU A 11 4.11 -3.94 -4.13
CA LEU A 11 3.69 -2.74 -4.84
C LEU A 11 4.87 -2.13 -5.61
N THR A 12 4.57 -1.61 -6.79
CA THR A 12 5.51 -1.10 -7.77
C THR A 12 5.13 0.32 -8.18
N ALA A 13 5.97 0.97 -9.00
CA ALA A 13 5.71 2.33 -9.45
C ALA A 13 4.50 2.47 -10.40
N ILE A 14 4.02 1.36 -10.98
CA ILE A 14 2.82 1.37 -11.84
C ILE A 14 1.52 1.34 -11.04
N ASP A 15 1.57 0.91 -9.78
CA ASP A 15 0.42 0.86 -8.89
C ASP A 15 0.08 2.29 -8.46
N ARG A 16 -1.14 2.74 -8.76
CA ARG A 16 -1.57 4.13 -8.54
C ARG A 16 -2.62 4.22 -7.44
N CYS A 17 -2.55 5.29 -6.68
CA CYS A 17 -3.53 5.60 -5.66
C CYS A 17 -4.87 5.94 -6.31
N ASP A 18 -5.94 5.27 -5.90
CA ASP A 18 -7.28 5.43 -6.45
C ASP A 18 -7.86 6.84 -6.21
N ARG A 19 -7.28 7.60 -5.27
CA ARG A 19 -7.73 8.96 -4.93
C ARG A 19 -7.03 10.06 -5.70
N CYS A 20 -5.74 9.92 -6.01
CA CYS A 20 -4.95 11.01 -6.61
C CYS A 20 -3.98 10.61 -7.72
N GLY A 21 -3.90 9.33 -8.08
CA GLY A 21 -3.01 8.84 -9.13
C GLY A 21 -1.52 8.82 -8.78
N ALA A 22 -1.10 9.24 -7.57
CA ALA A 22 0.27 9.09 -7.11
C ALA A 22 0.66 7.61 -6.93
N GLN A 23 1.94 7.29 -6.78
CA GLN A 23 2.37 5.91 -6.50
C GLN A 23 1.68 5.36 -5.22
N ALA A 24 1.15 4.14 -5.32
CA ALA A 24 0.59 3.42 -4.20
C ALA A 24 1.71 2.73 -3.39
N TYR A 25 1.54 2.77 -2.08
CA TYR A 25 2.39 2.04 -1.12
C TYR A 25 1.55 1.18 -0.19
N ILE A 26 0.23 1.27 -0.27
CA ILE A 26 -0.69 0.53 0.57
C ILE A 26 -1.74 -0.13 -0.33
N ARG A 27 -1.92 -1.44 -0.18
CA ARG A 27 -3.01 -2.22 -0.77
C ARG A 27 -3.95 -2.69 0.34
N ALA A 28 -5.24 -2.49 0.13
CA ALA A 28 -6.29 -3.05 0.97
C ALA A 28 -7.09 -4.08 0.16
N THR A 29 -6.97 -5.35 0.51
CA THR A 29 -7.73 -6.44 -0.10
C THR A 29 -9.04 -6.62 0.67
N LEU A 30 -10.18 -6.46 -0.01
CA LEU A 30 -11.49 -6.51 0.63
C LEU A 30 -11.95 -7.97 0.87
N PRO A 31 -12.76 -8.23 1.91
CA PRO A 31 -13.26 -9.60 2.20
C PRO A 31 -14.05 -10.24 1.07
N VAL A 32 -14.77 -9.43 0.29
CA VAL A 32 -15.62 -9.86 -0.83
C VAL A 32 -14.85 -9.98 -2.15
N GLY A 33 -13.52 -9.79 -2.12
CA GLY A 33 -12.67 -9.68 -3.29
C GLY A 33 -12.50 -8.24 -3.77
N GLY A 34 -11.48 -8.05 -4.62
CA GLY A 34 -11.05 -6.73 -5.08
C GLY A 34 -10.02 -6.07 -4.15
N GLU A 35 -9.36 -5.04 -4.68
CA GLU A 35 -8.34 -4.28 -3.98
C GLU A 35 -8.57 -2.78 -4.12
N LEU A 36 -8.18 -2.03 -3.09
CA LEU A 36 -8.07 -0.57 -3.12
C LEU A 36 -6.60 -0.20 -2.90
N LEU A 37 -6.12 0.76 -3.68
CA LEU A 37 -4.74 1.22 -3.67
C LEU A 37 -4.64 2.65 -3.15
N PHE A 38 -3.73 2.84 -2.19
CA PHE A 38 -3.49 4.14 -1.58
C PHE A 38 -2.01 4.52 -1.60
N CYS A 39 -1.74 5.81 -1.86
CA CYS A 39 -0.46 6.39 -1.53
C CYS A 39 -0.31 6.46 0.00
N ALA A 40 0.92 6.59 0.49
CA ALA A 40 1.20 6.71 1.93
C ALA A 40 0.51 7.92 2.60
N HIS A 41 0.09 8.92 1.82
CA HIS A 41 -0.70 10.05 2.31
C HIS A 41 -2.16 9.67 2.54
N HIS A 42 -2.88 9.23 1.50
CA HIS A 42 -4.31 8.90 1.61
C HIS A 42 -4.59 7.64 2.45
N GLY A 43 -3.63 6.71 2.52
CA GLY A 43 -3.76 5.52 3.37
C GLY A 43 -4.01 5.87 4.84
N ARG A 44 -3.47 6.98 5.34
CA ARG A 44 -3.66 7.42 6.74
C ARG A 44 -5.12 7.64 7.10
N GLN A 45 -5.93 8.08 6.13
CA GLN A 45 -7.35 8.35 6.34
C GLN A 45 -8.21 7.08 6.22
N HIS A 46 -7.83 6.13 5.36
CA HIS A 46 -8.71 5.03 4.96
C HIS A 46 -8.37 3.68 5.61
N VAL A 47 -7.10 3.42 5.90
CA VAL A 47 -6.62 2.08 6.30
C VAL A 47 -7.24 1.60 7.60
N ALA A 48 -7.38 2.47 8.61
CA ALA A 48 -7.97 2.08 9.89
C ALA A 48 -9.41 1.56 9.72
N ALA A 49 -10.26 2.33 9.03
CA ALA A 49 -11.63 1.96 8.75
C ALA A 49 -11.74 0.70 7.85
N LEU A 50 -10.81 0.51 6.92
CA LEU A 50 -10.76 -0.70 6.08
C LEU A 50 -10.39 -1.94 6.89
N ARG A 51 -9.42 -1.84 7.81
CA ARG A 51 -9.07 -2.93 8.75
C ARG A 51 -10.25 -3.32 9.62
N GLU A 52 -10.96 -2.33 10.17
CA GLU A 52 -12.16 -2.57 10.98
C GLU A 52 -13.26 -3.29 10.19
N LYS A 53 -13.33 -3.06 8.88
CA LYS A 53 -14.26 -3.74 7.95
C LYS A 53 -13.73 -5.08 7.44
N GLY A 54 -12.60 -5.56 7.96
CA GLY A 54 -12.03 -6.87 7.66
C GLY A 54 -11.11 -6.92 6.43
N ALA A 55 -10.70 -5.77 5.89
CA ALA A 55 -9.73 -5.75 4.79
C ALA A 55 -8.33 -6.20 5.27
N ASP A 56 -7.67 -7.02 4.46
CA ASP A 56 -6.25 -7.33 4.63
C ASP A 56 -5.40 -6.17 4.09
N ILE A 57 -4.41 -5.72 4.86
CA ILE A 57 -3.63 -4.51 4.53
C ILE A 57 -2.15 -4.86 4.35
N GLN A 58 -1.68 -4.68 3.13
CA GLN A 58 -0.26 -4.63 2.78
C GLN A 58 0.19 -3.17 2.79
N ASP A 59 1.02 -2.78 3.76
CA ASP A 59 1.59 -1.43 3.88
C ASP A 59 3.11 -1.46 3.68
N GLU A 60 3.56 -0.89 2.57
CA GLU A 60 4.97 -0.77 2.20
C GLU A 60 5.47 0.68 2.30
N SER A 61 4.75 1.56 3.00
CA SER A 61 5.14 2.97 3.15
C SER A 61 6.49 3.16 3.84
N ALA A 62 6.97 2.16 4.59
CA ALA A 62 8.33 2.13 5.15
C ALA A 62 9.43 2.26 4.08
N ARG A 63 9.18 1.85 2.83
CA ARG A 63 10.13 2.00 1.71
C ARG A 63 10.42 3.46 1.35
N LEU A 64 9.50 4.38 1.63
CA LEU A 64 9.71 5.80 1.40
C LEU A 64 10.88 6.35 2.23
N SER A 65 11.04 5.85 3.45
CA SER A 65 12.16 6.22 4.32
C SER A 65 13.50 5.72 3.77
N GLN A 66 13.51 4.52 3.19
CA GLN A 66 14.71 3.94 2.54
C GLN A 66 15.09 4.72 1.29
N THR A 67 14.12 5.07 0.43
CA THR A 67 14.37 5.89 -0.76
C THR A 67 14.96 7.26 -0.40
N ARG A 68 14.50 7.90 0.68
CA ARG A 68 15.09 9.16 1.15
C ARG A 68 16.53 9.01 1.61
N ALA A 69 16.86 7.89 2.26
CA ALA A 69 18.22 7.61 2.71
C ALA A 69 19.19 7.43 1.51
N THR A 70 18.78 6.68 0.48
CA THR A 70 19.61 6.44 -0.71
C THR A 70 19.78 7.69 -1.58
N ALA A 71 18.77 8.57 -1.66
CA ALA A 71 18.88 9.81 -2.41
C ALA A 71 19.90 10.77 -1.79
N SER A 72 19.89 10.91 -0.46
CA SER A 72 20.82 11.79 0.26
C SER A 72 22.29 11.35 0.17
N GLU A 73 22.57 10.08 -0.06
CA GLU A 73 23.93 9.56 -0.20
C GLU A 73 24.50 9.86 -1.60
N ASN A 74 23.63 9.94 -2.61
CA ASN A 74 24.02 10.21 -4.00
C ASN A 74 24.18 11.71 -4.33
N GLU A 75 23.98 12.59 -3.35
CA GLU A 75 24.08 14.06 -3.46
C GLU A 75 25.28 14.64 -2.66
N ARG A 76 26.23 13.81 -2.22
CA ARG A 76 27.49 14.23 -1.55
C ARG A 76 28.71 13.92 -2.40
#